data_AF-Q9Y1S1-F1
#
_entry.id   AF-Q9Y1S1-F1
#
_cell.length_a   1.000
_cell.length_b   1.000
_cell.length_c   1.000
_cell.angle_alpha   90.00
_cell.angle_beta   90.00
_cell.angle_gamma   90.00
#
_symmetry.space_group_name_H-M   'P 1'
#
loop_
_entity.id
_entity.type
_entity.pdbx_description
1 polymer ?
#
loop_
_entity_poly.entity_id
_entity_poly.type
_entity_poly.pdbx_seq_one_letter_code
_entity_poly.pdbx_strand_id
1 'polypeptide(L)'
;ASPACTELEVVMLDWLGQMLGLPEAFLARSGGAGGGVIQGTASEATLVALLGAKARALQRYKQERPELSEADIVAKLVGYCSKQAHSSVERAGLLGGVRLRLLEPDARRQLRGDVLADAIQADRDAGLLPFYVVATLGTTSSCTFDALEELGEVANREDVWLHVDAAYAGSAFICPELRYLMKGVELANSFNFNPHKWLLVNFDCSAMWLKEPGWVVNAFNVDPLYLKHDQQGSAP
;
A
#
# COMPACT_ATOMS: atom_id res chain seq x y z
N ALA A 1 9.65 3.13 -25.57
CA ALA A 1 9.73 2.03 -24.59
C ALA A 1 11.04 1.28 -24.79
N SER A 2 11.67 0.78 -23.72
CA SER A 2 12.91 -0.01 -23.76
C SER A 2 12.67 -1.34 -23.02
N PRO A 3 12.62 -2.51 -23.70
CA PRO A 3 12.29 -3.78 -23.06
C PRO A 3 13.20 -4.13 -21.89
N ALA A 4 14.51 -3.90 -22.06
CA ALA A 4 15.51 -4.15 -21.02
C ALA A 4 15.26 -3.34 -19.74
N CYS A 5 14.68 -2.14 -19.84
CA CYS A 5 14.33 -1.30 -18.69
C CYS A 5 13.28 -2.00 -17.81
N THR A 6 12.23 -2.54 -18.43
CA THR A 6 11.15 -3.22 -17.72
C THR A 6 11.57 -4.59 -17.21
N GLU A 7 12.19 -5.42 -18.04
CA GLU A 7 12.59 -6.78 -17.65
C GLU A 7 13.63 -6.75 -16.52
N LEU A 8 14.62 -5.84 -16.58
CA LEU A 8 15.61 -5.72 -15.52
C LEU A 8 14.96 -5.27 -14.21
N GLU A 9 14.04 -4.30 -14.24
CA GLU A 9 13.31 -3.86 -13.05
C GLU A 9 12.54 -5.02 -12.41
N VAL A 10 11.81 -5.81 -13.21
CA VAL A 10 11.07 -6.98 -12.73
C VAL A 10 12.01 -7.95 -12.01
N VAL A 11 13.14 -8.32 -12.63
CA VAL A 11 14.10 -9.25 -12.02
C VAL A 11 14.71 -8.67 -10.74
N MET A 12 15.08 -7.38 -10.74
CA MET A 12 15.69 -6.73 -9.58
C MET A 12 14.73 -6.63 -8.39
N LEU A 13 13.46 -6.30 -8.64
CA LEU A 13 12.46 -6.22 -7.58
C LEU A 13 11.99 -7.58 -7.09
N ASP A 14 12.04 -8.60 -7.94
CA ASP A 14 11.85 -9.98 -7.51
C ASP A 14 12.97 -10.42 -6.55
N TRP A 15 14.24 -10.19 -6.93
CA TRP A 15 15.38 -10.47 -6.06
C TRP A 15 15.33 -9.68 -4.76
N LEU A 16 14.99 -8.39 -4.82
CA LEU A 16 14.89 -7.56 -3.63
C LEU A 16 13.75 -8.02 -2.72
N GLY A 17 12.59 -8.38 -3.27
CA GLY A 17 11.47 -8.94 -2.50
C GLY A 17 11.85 -10.24 -1.80
N GLN A 18 12.60 -11.13 -2.48
CA GLN A 18 13.15 -12.34 -1.87
C GLN A 18 14.15 -12.03 -0.75
N MET A 19 15.04 -11.05 -0.95
CA MET A 19 16.02 -10.63 0.07
C MET A 19 15.34 -10.11 1.33
N LEU A 20 14.21 -9.40 1.20
CA LEU A 20 13.40 -8.94 2.35
C LEU A 20 12.61 -10.07 3.02
N GLY A 21 12.37 -11.18 2.33
CA GLY A 21 11.47 -12.23 2.78
C GLY A 21 9.99 -11.89 2.58
N LEU A 22 9.64 -11.12 1.53
CA LEU A 22 8.25 -10.83 1.21
C LEU A 22 7.51 -12.11 0.75
N PRO A 23 6.20 -12.22 1.02
CA PRO A 23 5.36 -13.32 0.53
C PRO A 23 5.43 -13.48 -0.99
N GLU A 24 5.38 -14.73 -1.47
CA GLU A 24 5.36 -15.06 -2.92
C GLU A 24 4.27 -14.30 -3.69
N ALA A 25 3.15 -13.99 -3.05
CA ALA A 25 2.07 -13.21 -3.65
C ALA A 25 2.47 -11.78 -4.10
N PHE A 26 3.63 -11.28 -3.67
CA PHE A 26 4.20 -10.00 -4.13
C PHE A 26 5.24 -10.17 -5.25
N LEU A 27 5.70 -11.40 -5.53
CA LEU A 27 6.86 -11.66 -6.38
C LEU A 27 6.40 -12.07 -7.78
N ALA A 28 6.95 -11.44 -8.80
CA ALA A 28 6.60 -11.74 -10.19
C ALA A 28 6.94 -13.20 -10.56
N ARG A 29 8.02 -13.76 -9.99
CA ARG A 29 8.42 -15.16 -10.19
C ARG A 29 7.36 -16.18 -9.78
N SER A 30 6.38 -15.80 -8.96
CA SER A 30 5.35 -16.72 -8.50
C SER A 30 4.37 -17.10 -9.61
N GLY A 31 4.38 -16.39 -10.75
CA GLY A 31 3.39 -16.52 -11.83
C GLY A 31 1.98 -16.02 -11.44
N GLY A 32 1.85 -15.37 -10.28
CA GLY A 32 0.63 -14.73 -9.83
C GLY A 32 0.47 -13.33 -10.42
N ALA A 33 -0.55 -12.60 -9.96
CA ALA A 33 -0.78 -11.22 -10.40
C ALA A 33 0.21 -10.20 -9.81
N GLY A 34 0.88 -10.55 -8.69
CA GLY A 34 1.70 -9.64 -7.92
C GLY A 34 3.01 -9.24 -8.59
N GLY A 35 3.60 -8.14 -8.13
CA GLY A 35 4.87 -7.67 -8.63
C GLY A 35 5.38 -6.42 -7.93
N GLY A 36 6.64 -6.10 -8.19
CA GLY A 36 7.28 -4.87 -7.75
C GLY A 36 7.36 -3.82 -8.85
N VAL A 37 7.40 -2.55 -8.46
CA VAL A 37 7.73 -1.40 -9.31
C VAL A 37 8.63 -0.41 -8.57
N ILE A 38 9.56 0.25 -9.28
CA ILE A 38 10.37 1.35 -8.73
C ILE A 38 9.57 2.66 -8.82
N GLN A 39 9.51 3.38 -7.72
CA GLN A 39 8.93 4.71 -7.56
C GLN A 39 10.04 5.71 -7.21
N GLY A 40 9.81 7.00 -7.40
CA GLY A 40 10.76 8.03 -6.97
C GLY A 40 10.83 8.12 -5.45
N THR A 41 9.67 8.08 -4.78
CA THR A 41 9.58 8.20 -3.31
C THR A 41 8.57 7.29 -2.64
N ALA A 42 8.75 7.05 -1.33
CA ALA A 42 7.71 6.42 -0.50
C ALA A 42 6.40 7.21 -0.50
N SER A 43 6.46 8.54 -0.65
CA SER A 43 5.25 9.38 -0.70
C SER A 43 4.41 9.07 -1.93
N GLU A 44 5.06 8.87 -3.07
CA GLU A 44 4.42 8.45 -4.31
C GLU A 44 3.87 7.03 -4.17
N ALA A 45 4.64 6.09 -3.61
CA ALA A 45 4.18 4.72 -3.37
C ALA A 45 2.91 4.66 -2.50
N THR A 46 2.87 5.43 -1.41
CA THR A 46 1.68 5.55 -0.54
C THR A 46 0.49 6.18 -1.29
N LEU A 47 0.72 7.20 -2.12
CA LEU A 47 -0.34 7.80 -2.94
C LEU A 47 -0.88 6.81 -3.99
N VAL A 48 0.01 6.08 -4.67
CA VAL A 48 -0.34 5.05 -5.65
C VAL A 48 -1.17 3.94 -4.98
N ALA A 49 -0.77 3.48 -3.79
CA ALA A 49 -1.54 2.51 -3.02
C ALA A 49 -2.93 3.03 -2.66
N LEU A 50 -3.03 4.28 -2.18
CA LEU A 50 -4.30 4.92 -1.86
C LEU A 50 -5.23 5.02 -3.09
N LEU A 51 -4.68 5.38 -4.25
CA LEU A 51 -5.46 5.53 -5.48
C LEU A 51 -5.92 4.17 -6.03
N GLY A 52 -5.09 3.13 -5.95
CA GLY A 52 -5.50 1.76 -6.24
C GLY A 52 -6.60 1.26 -5.29
N ALA A 53 -6.46 1.52 -3.98
CA ALA A 53 -7.46 1.20 -2.97
C ALA A 53 -8.78 1.94 -3.24
N LYS A 54 -8.71 3.22 -3.61
CA LYS A 54 -9.87 4.05 -3.96
C LYS A 54 -10.60 3.49 -5.19
N ALA A 55 -9.89 3.08 -6.23
CA ALA A 55 -10.48 2.48 -7.42
C ALA A 55 -11.21 1.16 -7.09
N ARG A 56 -10.56 0.27 -6.31
CA ARG A 56 -11.19 -0.96 -5.81
C ARG A 56 -12.46 -0.67 -5.00
N ALA A 57 -12.38 0.27 -4.07
CA ALA A 57 -13.50 0.64 -3.20
C ALA A 57 -14.66 1.25 -3.99
N LEU A 58 -14.38 2.09 -4.98
CA LEU A 58 -15.40 2.66 -5.86
C LEU A 58 -16.17 1.58 -6.61
N GLN A 59 -15.45 0.62 -7.22
CA GLN A 59 -16.08 -0.49 -7.91
C GLN A 59 -16.95 -1.32 -6.96
N ARG A 60 -16.41 -1.69 -5.78
CA ARG A 60 -17.15 -2.47 -4.78
C ARG A 60 -18.40 -1.74 -4.30
N TYR A 61 -18.27 -0.52 -3.82
CA TYR A 61 -19.39 0.22 -3.27
C TYR A 61 -20.42 0.61 -4.33
N LYS A 62 -20.03 0.79 -5.59
CA LYS A 62 -20.99 1.01 -6.66
C LYS A 62 -21.83 -0.23 -6.95
N GLN A 63 -21.28 -1.43 -6.77
CA GLN A 63 -22.02 -2.69 -6.89
C GLN A 63 -22.92 -2.92 -5.67
N GLU A 64 -22.44 -2.65 -4.46
CA GLU A 64 -23.22 -2.79 -3.22
C GLU A 64 -24.33 -1.74 -3.08
N ARG A 65 -24.08 -0.53 -3.58
CA ARG A 65 -24.94 0.67 -3.45
C ARG A 65 -25.13 1.36 -4.80
N PRO A 66 -25.85 0.72 -5.74
CA PRO A 66 -26.01 1.23 -7.11
C PRO A 66 -26.71 2.60 -7.17
N GLU A 67 -27.47 2.97 -6.14
CA GLU A 67 -28.17 4.24 -5.99
C GLU A 67 -27.24 5.45 -5.77
N LEU A 68 -26.03 5.22 -5.24
CA LEU A 68 -25.07 6.29 -5.00
C LEU A 68 -24.32 6.62 -6.29
N SER A 69 -24.10 7.91 -6.56
CA SER A 69 -23.16 8.32 -7.60
C SER A 69 -21.72 8.02 -7.15
N GLU A 70 -20.78 7.95 -8.08
CA GLU A 70 -19.36 7.80 -7.73
C GLU A 70 -18.88 8.97 -6.84
N ALA A 71 -19.36 10.19 -7.11
CA ALA A 71 -19.06 11.35 -6.30
C ALA A 71 -19.55 11.19 -4.85
N ASP A 72 -20.77 10.65 -4.65
CA ASP A 72 -21.30 10.37 -3.32
C ASP A 72 -20.47 9.30 -2.58
N ILE A 73 -20.01 8.27 -3.29
CA ILE A 73 -19.14 7.23 -2.74
C ILE A 73 -17.81 7.84 -2.31
N VAL A 74 -17.12 8.57 -3.21
CA VAL A 74 -15.85 9.24 -2.88
C VAL A 74 -16.01 10.18 -1.69
N ALA A 75 -17.10 10.94 -1.66
CA ALA A 75 -17.44 11.85 -0.56
C ALA A 75 -17.79 11.13 0.74
N LYS A 76 -17.84 9.80 0.80
CA LYS A 76 -18.02 8.99 2.02
C LYS A 76 -16.83 8.10 2.35
N LEU A 77 -15.85 7.97 1.45
CA LEU A 77 -14.64 7.18 1.69
C LEU A 77 -13.82 7.75 2.86
N VAL A 78 -13.34 6.84 3.71
CA VAL A 78 -12.47 7.15 4.85
C VAL A 78 -11.34 6.12 4.96
N GLY A 79 -10.11 6.63 5.09
CA GLY A 79 -8.93 5.82 5.39
C GLY A 79 -8.32 6.13 6.74
N TYR A 80 -7.39 5.31 7.18
CA TYR A 80 -6.84 5.32 8.54
C TYR A 80 -5.32 5.24 8.53
N CYS A 81 -4.68 5.86 9.51
CA CYS A 81 -3.27 5.64 9.82
C CYS A 81 -2.98 6.05 11.27
N SER A 82 -1.81 5.66 11.77
CA SER A 82 -1.32 6.10 13.07
C SER A 82 -1.10 7.62 13.09
N LYS A 83 -1.31 8.28 14.23
CA LYS A 83 -0.81 9.66 14.45
C LYS A 83 0.71 9.79 14.33
N GLN A 84 1.44 8.67 14.38
CA GLN A 84 2.89 8.60 14.18
C GLN A 84 3.28 8.34 12.72
N ALA A 85 2.29 8.15 11.82
CA ALA A 85 2.54 7.97 10.40
C ALA A 85 3.26 9.20 9.83
N HIS A 86 4.05 8.99 8.78
CA HIS A 86 4.73 10.08 8.11
C HIS A 86 3.73 11.04 7.44
N SER A 87 4.06 12.32 7.34
CA SER A 87 3.20 13.36 6.75
C SER A 87 2.82 13.09 5.28
N SER A 88 3.53 12.18 4.61
CA SER A 88 3.16 11.68 3.27
C SER A 88 1.80 11.00 3.24
N VAL A 89 1.37 10.34 4.32
CA VAL A 89 0.06 9.68 4.36
C VAL A 89 -1.05 10.72 4.35
N GLU A 90 -0.96 11.75 5.20
CA GLU A 90 -1.89 12.87 5.19
C GLU A 90 -1.91 13.58 3.83
N ARG A 91 -0.72 13.85 3.26
CA ARG A 91 -0.59 14.42 1.91
C ARG A 91 -1.26 13.54 0.85
N ALA A 92 -1.14 12.22 0.93
CA ALA A 92 -1.79 11.30 0.01
C ALA A 92 -3.32 11.38 0.12
N GLY A 93 -3.88 11.54 1.33
CA GLY A 93 -5.31 11.78 1.51
C GLY A 93 -5.79 13.09 0.88
N LEU A 94 -5.02 14.17 1.07
CA LEU A 94 -5.30 15.47 0.45
C LEU A 94 -5.29 15.39 -1.08
N LEU A 95 -4.24 14.81 -1.67
CA LEU A 95 -4.11 14.65 -3.13
C LEU A 95 -5.12 13.65 -3.70
N GLY A 96 -5.44 12.59 -2.95
CA GLY A 96 -6.44 11.59 -3.31
C GLY A 96 -7.88 12.06 -3.16
N GLY A 97 -8.11 13.21 -2.52
CA GLY A 97 -9.44 13.78 -2.28
C GLY A 97 -10.31 12.88 -1.39
N VAL A 98 -9.72 12.30 -0.34
CA VAL A 98 -10.40 11.38 0.59
C VAL A 98 -10.17 11.81 2.03
N ARG A 99 -11.06 11.39 2.95
CA ARG A 99 -10.86 11.63 4.37
C ARG A 99 -9.83 10.65 4.92
N LEU A 100 -8.94 11.15 5.77
CA LEU A 100 -8.04 10.33 6.58
C LEU A 100 -8.26 10.59 8.06
N ARG A 101 -8.39 9.52 8.83
CA ARG A 101 -8.42 9.56 10.29
C ARG A 101 -7.07 9.17 10.84
N LEU A 102 -6.52 10.04 11.68
CA LEU A 102 -5.31 9.79 12.44
C LEU A 102 -5.69 9.14 13.77
N LEU A 103 -5.36 7.86 13.93
CA LEU A 103 -5.70 7.05 15.09
C LEU A 103 -4.62 7.16 16.17
N GLU A 104 -5.06 7.16 17.42
CA GLU A 104 -4.14 7.20 18.57
C GLU A 104 -3.40 5.87 18.70
N PRO A 105 -2.06 5.85 18.71
CA PRO A 105 -1.33 4.64 19.03
C PRO A 105 -1.35 4.36 20.53
N ASP A 106 -0.98 3.15 20.92
CA ASP A 106 -0.89 2.76 22.32
C ASP A 106 0.30 3.41 23.06
N ALA A 107 0.50 3.04 24.33
CA ALA A 107 1.61 3.53 25.15
C ALA A 107 3.01 3.18 24.60
N ARG A 108 3.12 2.19 23.70
CA ARG A 108 4.34 1.82 22.99
C ARG A 108 4.47 2.55 21.64
N ARG A 109 3.53 3.44 21.33
CA ARG A 109 3.42 4.18 20.06
C ARG A 109 3.20 3.26 18.87
N GLN A 110 2.48 2.16 19.07
CA GLN A 110 2.06 1.21 18.04
C GLN A 110 0.57 1.40 17.78
N LEU A 111 0.15 1.51 16.52
CA LEU A 111 -1.25 1.38 16.17
C LEU A 111 -1.69 -0.08 16.35
N ARG A 112 -2.85 -0.27 16.99
CA ARG A 112 -3.38 -1.58 17.39
C ARG A 112 -4.66 -1.93 16.64
N GLY A 113 -4.94 -3.22 16.51
CA GLY A 113 -6.08 -3.72 15.74
C GLY A 113 -7.43 -3.31 16.33
N ASP A 114 -7.57 -3.31 17.65
CA ASP A 114 -8.79 -2.88 18.36
C ASP A 114 -9.12 -1.41 18.06
N VAL A 115 -8.13 -0.51 18.11
CA VAL A 115 -8.29 0.91 17.77
C VAL A 115 -8.76 1.08 16.32
N LEU A 116 -8.23 0.30 15.38
CA LEU A 116 -8.67 0.31 13.99
C LEU A 116 -10.12 -0.22 13.85
N ALA A 117 -10.43 -1.33 14.52
CA ALA A 117 -11.76 -1.94 14.46
C ALA A 117 -12.85 -1.00 15.00
N ASP A 118 -12.60 -0.36 16.14
CA ASP A 118 -13.52 0.62 16.73
C ASP A 118 -13.73 1.83 15.82
N ALA A 119 -12.66 2.33 15.20
CA ALA A 119 -12.75 3.44 14.25
C ALA A 119 -13.57 3.08 13.01
N ILE A 120 -13.34 1.89 12.44
CA ILE A 120 -14.10 1.36 11.30
C ILE A 120 -15.58 1.23 11.65
N GLN A 121 -15.91 0.65 12.80
CA GLN A 121 -17.29 0.46 13.23
C GLN A 121 -18.00 1.82 13.41
N ALA A 122 -17.37 2.76 14.11
CA ALA A 122 -17.92 4.10 14.30
C ALA A 122 -18.17 4.84 12.97
N ASP A 123 -17.26 4.70 12.01
CA ASP A 123 -17.42 5.30 10.69
C ASP A 123 -18.54 4.65 9.87
N ARG A 124 -18.68 3.32 9.94
CA ARG A 124 -19.81 2.61 9.31
C ARG A 124 -21.14 3.06 9.91
N ASP A 125 -21.23 3.20 11.22
CA ASP A 125 -22.43 3.67 11.93
C ASP A 125 -22.77 5.12 11.55
N ALA A 126 -21.77 5.94 11.24
CA ALA A 126 -21.92 7.29 10.69
C ALA A 126 -22.23 7.32 9.17
N GLY A 127 -22.34 6.16 8.51
CA GLY A 127 -22.62 6.04 7.08
C GLY A 127 -21.42 6.32 6.17
N LEU A 128 -20.20 6.35 6.71
CA LEU A 128 -18.95 6.44 5.95
C LEU A 128 -18.53 5.04 5.45
N LEU A 129 -17.57 5.06 4.53
CA LEU A 129 -17.13 3.90 3.75
C LEU A 129 -15.63 3.65 3.98
N PRO A 130 -15.27 2.82 4.98
CA PRO A 130 -13.88 2.42 5.25
C PRO A 130 -13.26 1.75 4.02
N PHE A 131 -12.05 2.14 3.62
CA PHE A 131 -11.43 1.55 2.42
C PHE A 131 -9.91 1.39 2.43
N TYR A 132 -9.18 2.12 3.28
CA TYR A 132 -7.72 2.12 3.26
C TYR A 132 -7.13 2.28 4.66
N VAL A 133 -6.08 1.54 4.98
CA VAL A 133 -5.28 1.72 6.20
C VAL A 133 -3.79 1.65 5.87
N VAL A 134 -3.00 2.55 6.47
CA VAL A 134 -1.54 2.50 6.42
C VAL A 134 -1.00 2.02 7.76
N ALA A 135 -0.29 0.90 7.75
CA ALA A 135 0.53 0.45 8.86
C ALA A 135 1.98 0.88 8.62
N THR A 136 2.59 1.55 9.60
CA THR A 136 3.97 2.01 9.51
C THR A 136 4.91 1.07 10.26
N LEU A 137 5.89 0.50 9.56
CA LEU A 137 6.98 -0.27 10.13
C LEU A 137 8.24 0.60 10.19
N GLY A 138 8.52 1.17 11.35
CA GLY A 138 9.61 2.14 11.53
C GLY A 138 9.13 3.57 11.34
N THR A 139 8.33 4.07 12.27
CA THR A 139 7.84 5.46 12.29
C THR A 139 8.97 6.47 12.29
N THR A 140 8.72 7.65 11.71
CA THR A 140 9.79 8.64 11.46
C THR A 140 10.42 9.17 12.74
N SER A 141 9.61 9.44 13.78
CA SER A 141 10.11 10.10 14.99
C SER A 141 10.86 9.17 15.93
N SER A 142 10.46 7.90 16.03
CA SER A 142 10.98 7.00 17.08
C SER A 142 11.16 5.55 16.64
N CYS A 143 11.04 5.27 15.33
CA CYS A 143 11.20 3.94 14.74
C CYS A 143 10.34 2.88 15.43
N THR A 144 9.08 3.21 15.73
CA THR A 144 8.09 2.26 16.25
C THR A 144 7.45 1.47 15.13
N PHE A 145 6.86 0.32 15.46
CA PHE A 145 6.26 -0.60 14.50
C PHE A 145 4.81 -0.81 14.88
N ASP A 146 3.89 -0.48 13.98
CA ASP A 146 2.47 -0.77 14.18
C ASP A 146 2.24 -2.30 14.26
N ALA A 147 1.19 -2.73 14.95
CA ALA A 147 0.88 -4.15 15.15
C ALA A 147 0.28 -4.76 13.87
N LEU A 148 1.13 -5.01 12.87
CA LEU A 148 0.73 -5.34 11.50
C LEU A 148 -0.21 -6.56 11.40
N GLU A 149 0.06 -7.62 12.15
CA GLU A 149 -0.80 -8.82 12.19
C GLU A 149 -2.22 -8.47 12.65
N GLU A 150 -2.36 -7.73 13.76
CA GLU A 150 -3.66 -7.29 14.28
C GLU A 150 -4.39 -6.39 13.28
N LEU A 151 -3.67 -5.43 12.67
CA LEU A 151 -4.23 -4.53 11.67
C LEU A 151 -4.65 -5.28 10.40
N GLY A 152 -3.87 -6.27 9.97
CA GLY A 152 -4.16 -7.09 8.80
C GLY A 152 -5.38 -7.98 8.99
N GLU A 153 -5.57 -8.56 10.18
CA GLU A 153 -6.77 -9.35 10.49
C GLU A 153 -8.04 -8.49 10.41
N VAL A 154 -7.98 -7.28 10.98
CA VAL A 154 -9.10 -6.32 10.93
C VAL A 154 -9.33 -5.85 9.49
N ALA A 155 -8.28 -5.42 8.79
CA ALA A 155 -8.39 -4.90 7.42
C ALA A 155 -8.99 -5.93 6.46
N ASN A 156 -8.53 -7.18 6.52
CA ASN A 156 -9.06 -8.26 5.68
C ASN A 156 -10.51 -8.62 6.02
N ARG A 157 -10.87 -8.68 7.31
CA ARG A 157 -12.25 -8.94 7.73
C ARG A 157 -13.21 -7.85 7.25
N GLU A 158 -12.75 -6.61 7.24
CA GLU A 158 -13.55 -5.42 6.91
C GLU A 158 -13.52 -5.04 5.41
N ASP A 159 -12.77 -5.80 4.59
CA ASP A 159 -12.48 -5.51 3.19
C ASP A 159 -11.91 -4.08 2.96
N VAL A 160 -10.92 -3.74 3.79
CA VAL A 160 -10.15 -2.49 3.78
C VAL A 160 -8.75 -2.79 3.26
N TRP A 161 -8.25 -1.98 2.33
CA TRP A 161 -6.91 -2.14 1.79
C TRP A 161 -5.84 -1.82 2.85
N LEU A 162 -4.93 -2.76 3.11
CA LEU A 162 -3.79 -2.56 3.99
C LEU A 162 -2.51 -2.26 3.18
N HIS A 163 -1.98 -1.05 3.36
CA HIS A 163 -0.67 -0.65 2.85
C HIS A 163 0.36 -0.61 3.97
N VAL A 164 1.54 -1.17 3.73
CA VAL A 164 2.68 -1.13 4.66
C VAL A 164 3.70 -0.11 4.20
N ASP A 165 3.90 0.95 4.98
CA ASP A 165 5.01 1.88 4.82
C ASP A 165 6.17 1.45 5.72
N ALA A 166 7.20 0.86 5.10
CA ALA A 166 8.44 0.48 5.76
C ALA A 166 9.62 1.32 5.27
N ALA A 167 9.39 2.58 4.83
CA ALA A 167 10.38 3.41 4.13
C ALA A 167 11.81 3.31 4.67
N TYR A 168 11.99 3.39 5.99
CA TYR A 168 13.30 3.25 6.63
C TYR A 168 13.62 1.81 7.06
N ALA A 169 12.76 1.19 7.87
CA ALA A 169 13.06 -0.11 8.49
C ALA A 169 13.04 -1.29 7.50
N GLY A 170 12.49 -1.11 6.30
CA GLY A 170 12.44 -2.14 5.26
C GLY A 170 13.82 -2.70 4.92
N SER A 171 14.86 -1.86 4.87
CA SER A 171 16.23 -2.31 4.63
C SER A 171 16.72 -3.33 5.67
N ALA A 172 16.24 -3.23 6.91
CA ALA A 172 16.65 -4.11 7.99
C ALA A 172 16.14 -5.55 7.79
N PHE A 173 15.10 -5.74 6.97
CA PHE A 173 14.49 -7.05 6.74
C PHE A 173 15.28 -7.97 5.81
N ILE A 174 16.39 -7.48 5.24
CA ILE A 174 17.40 -8.36 4.65
C ILE A 174 18.01 -9.30 5.70
N CYS A 175 18.01 -8.88 6.97
CA CYS A 175 18.46 -9.67 8.12
C CYS A 175 17.29 -10.53 8.63
N PRO A 176 17.33 -11.87 8.52
CA PRO A 176 16.24 -12.75 8.94
C PRO A 176 15.83 -12.56 10.41
N GLU A 177 16.78 -12.23 11.29
CA GLU A 177 16.57 -12.00 12.72
C GLU A 177 15.72 -10.76 13.03
N LEU A 178 15.49 -9.87 12.06
CA LEU A 178 14.63 -8.69 12.19
C LEU A 178 13.25 -8.86 11.54
N ARG A 179 13.01 -9.95 10.80
CA ARG A 179 11.75 -10.17 10.07
C ARG A 179 10.55 -10.46 10.99
N TYR A 180 10.76 -10.73 12.28
CA TYR A 180 9.63 -10.80 13.22
C TYR A 180 8.86 -9.47 13.31
N LEU A 181 9.48 -8.35 12.95
CA LEU A 181 8.87 -7.01 12.91
C LEU A 181 7.91 -6.81 11.73
N MET A 182 7.91 -7.72 10.74
CA MET A 182 6.96 -7.74 9.63
C MET A 182 5.91 -8.86 9.77
N LYS A 183 5.75 -9.43 10.97
CA LYS A 183 4.72 -10.46 11.22
C LYS A 183 3.33 -9.94 10.79
N GLY A 184 2.66 -10.65 9.89
CA GLY A 184 1.40 -10.23 9.28
C GLY A 184 1.52 -9.56 7.90
N VAL A 185 2.72 -9.42 7.33
CA VAL A 185 2.92 -8.83 5.98
C VAL A 185 2.16 -9.59 4.88
N GLU A 186 1.91 -10.88 5.07
CA GLU A 186 1.05 -11.71 4.23
C GLU A 186 -0.41 -11.27 4.21
N LEU A 187 -0.84 -10.39 5.11
CA LEU A 187 -2.18 -9.80 5.11
C LEU A 187 -2.25 -8.50 4.32
N ALA A 188 -1.11 -7.84 4.04
CA ALA A 188 -1.06 -6.57 3.34
C ALA A 188 -1.40 -6.68 1.84
N ASN A 189 -1.97 -5.64 1.25
CA ASN A 189 -2.21 -5.55 -0.20
C ASN A 189 -1.04 -4.89 -0.94
N SER A 190 -0.32 -3.99 -0.28
CA SER A 190 0.88 -3.34 -0.80
C SER A 190 1.93 -3.08 0.27
N PHE A 191 3.19 -3.03 -0.13
CA PHE A 191 4.35 -2.79 0.74
C PHE A 191 5.32 -1.85 0.04
N ASN A 192 5.89 -0.86 0.73
CA ASN A 192 7.02 -0.09 0.20
C ASN A 192 8.17 0.01 1.19
N PHE A 193 9.38 0.14 0.67
CA PHE A 193 10.51 0.69 1.43
C PHE A 193 11.50 1.42 0.51
N ASN A 194 12.45 2.17 1.10
CA ASN A 194 13.39 2.97 0.34
C ASN A 194 14.81 2.37 0.39
N PRO A 195 15.27 1.70 -0.68
CA PRO A 195 16.69 1.41 -0.86
C PRO A 195 17.59 2.64 -0.65
N HIS A 196 17.11 3.82 -1.05
CA HIS A 196 17.86 5.07 -0.87
C HIS A 196 17.99 5.60 0.56
N LYS A 197 17.31 4.98 1.55
CA LYS A 197 17.48 5.38 2.95
C LYS A 197 18.60 4.59 3.62
N TRP A 198 18.54 3.27 3.55
CA TRP A 198 19.45 2.42 4.33
C TRP A 198 19.89 1.15 3.59
N LEU A 199 19.95 1.19 2.26
CA LEU A 199 20.46 0.09 1.41
C LEU A 199 21.52 0.55 0.40
N LEU A 200 22.17 1.70 0.63
CA LEU A 200 23.30 2.23 -0.15
C LEU A 200 23.02 2.48 -1.65
N VAL A 201 21.75 2.62 -2.04
CA VAL A 201 21.37 3.13 -3.36
C VAL A 201 21.24 4.65 -3.27
N ASN A 202 21.68 5.42 -4.28
CA ASN A 202 21.47 6.86 -4.26
C ASN A 202 19.98 7.21 -4.44
N PHE A 203 19.59 8.39 -3.99
CA PHE A 203 18.29 8.94 -4.35
C PHE A 203 18.25 9.26 -5.86
N ASP A 204 17.16 8.99 -6.58
CA ASP A 204 15.89 8.36 -6.18
C ASP A 204 15.87 6.83 -6.37
N CYS A 205 15.18 6.12 -5.46
CA CYS A 205 14.92 4.68 -5.54
C CYS A 205 14.01 4.23 -4.39
N SER A 206 12.70 4.16 -4.61
CA SER A 206 11.72 3.63 -3.66
C SER A 206 11.09 2.38 -4.26
N ALA A 207 11.18 1.25 -3.59
CA ALA A 207 10.60 0.01 -4.10
C ALA A 207 9.20 -0.19 -3.52
N MET A 208 8.24 -0.55 -4.37
CA MET A 208 6.86 -0.82 -4.01
C MET A 208 6.42 -2.17 -4.58
N TRP A 209 5.75 -2.99 -3.78
CA TRP A 209 5.13 -4.24 -4.21
C TRP A 209 3.62 -4.20 -4.01
N LEU A 210 2.91 -4.84 -4.93
CA LEU A 210 1.46 -4.97 -4.97
C LEU A 210 1.10 -6.44 -5.17
N LYS A 211 0.13 -6.96 -4.41
CA LYS A 211 -0.45 -8.29 -4.70
C LYS A 211 -1.30 -8.31 -5.96
N GLU A 212 -2.00 -7.20 -6.19
CA GLU A 212 -2.93 -7.04 -7.32
C GLU A 212 -2.67 -5.67 -7.99
N PRO A 213 -1.57 -5.53 -8.75
CA PRO A 213 -1.22 -4.29 -9.45
C PRO A 213 -2.29 -3.86 -10.46
N GLY A 214 -3.18 -4.75 -10.90
CA GLY A 214 -4.32 -4.43 -11.77
C GLY A 214 -5.20 -3.29 -11.22
N TRP A 215 -5.37 -3.18 -9.90
CA TRP A 215 -6.11 -2.06 -9.29
C TRP A 215 -5.43 -0.71 -9.49
N VAL A 216 -4.10 -0.70 -9.51
CA VAL A 216 -3.29 0.49 -9.79
C VAL A 216 -3.28 0.77 -11.29
N VAL A 217 -2.96 -0.24 -12.12
CA VAL A 217 -2.90 -0.10 -13.58
C VAL A 217 -4.24 0.42 -14.12
N ASN A 218 -5.36 -0.16 -13.72
CA ASN A 218 -6.68 0.26 -14.19
C ASN A 218 -7.08 1.66 -13.70
N ALA A 219 -6.66 2.05 -12.50
CA ALA A 219 -6.92 3.39 -11.97
C ALA A 219 -6.20 4.50 -12.77
N PHE A 220 -5.04 4.18 -13.36
CA PHE A 220 -4.21 5.13 -14.10
C PHE A 220 -4.20 4.90 -15.61
N ASN A 221 -4.97 3.93 -16.11
CA ASN A 221 -4.94 3.59 -17.53
C ASN A 221 -5.52 4.73 -18.36
N VAL A 222 -4.70 5.25 -19.27
CA VAL A 222 -5.11 6.13 -20.36
C VAL A 222 -4.59 5.46 -21.63
N ASP A 223 -5.46 5.20 -22.62
CA ASP A 223 -5.12 4.45 -23.85
C ASP A 223 -5.02 5.36 -25.09
N PRO A 224 -4.03 6.27 -25.18
CA PRO A 224 -3.84 7.07 -26.37
C PRO A 224 -3.16 6.26 -27.48
N LEU A 225 -3.56 6.52 -28.73
CA LEU A 225 -3.07 5.80 -29.93
C LEU A 225 -1.54 5.73 -30.06
N TYR A 226 -0.80 6.74 -29.57
CA TYR A 226 0.66 6.82 -29.68
C TYR A 226 1.43 5.98 -28.63
N LEU A 227 0.75 5.34 -27.68
CA LEU A 227 1.34 4.41 -26.71
C LEU A 227 1.04 2.94 -27.03
N LYS A 228 0.23 2.65 -28.07
CA LYS A 228 -0.13 1.28 -28.43
C LYS A 228 1.06 0.49 -28.96
N HIS A 229 1.15 -0.76 -28.55
CA HIS A 229 2.12 -1.72 -29.07
C HIS A 229 1.54 -3.14 -29.00
N ASP A 230 2.07 -4.06 -29.79
CA ASP A 230 1.51 -5.41 -29.97
C ASP A 230 1.58 -6.31 -28.71
N GLN A 231 2.22 -5.85 -27.64
CA GLN A 231 2.39 -6.57 -26.36
C GLN A 231 1.67 -5.87 -25.19
N GLN A 232 0.74 -4.96 -25.47
CA GLN A 232 0.05 -4.17 -24.45
C GLN A 232 -0.80 -5.09 -23.54
N GLY A 233 -0.63 -4.95 -22.22
CA GLY A 233 -1.30 -5.81 -21.23
C GLY A 233 -0.69 -7.20 -21.03
N SER A 234 0.42 -7.51 -21.70
CA SER A 234 1.19 -8.73 -21.44
C SER A 234 2.22 -8.46 -20.34
N ALA A 235 2.22 -9.26 -19.27
CA ALA A 235 3.31 -9.26 -18.30
C ALA A 235 4.54 -9.94 -18.94
N PRO A 236 5.77 -9.48 -18.63
CA PRO A 236 7.00 -10.19 -19.02
C PRO A 236 7.06 -11.60 -18.44
#